data_AF-A0A957LVD1-F1
#
_entry.id   AF-A0A957LVD1-F1
#
_cell.length_a   1.000
_cell.length_b   1.000
_cell.length_c   1.000
_cell.angle_alpha   90.00
_cell.angle_beta   90.00
_cell.angle_gamma   90.00
#
_symmetry.space_group_name_H-M   'P 1'
#
loop_
_entity.id
_entity.type
_entity.pdbx_description
1 polymer ?
#
loop_
_entity_poly.entity_id
_entity_poly.type
_entity_poly.pdbx_seq_one_letter_code
_entity_poly.pdbx_strand_id
1 'polypeptide(L)'
;MVYLREVIQTYRQELLEDDSIQCFLYYYLSDHGLLNQTPVNLIGDEETLAARGYKGSSPVDEEVQAIINRKPIKGIDYTTNIFKLLGIHLASGCLLSDKIDIKFNQSSLKYKYVIKRVLPEYEEQFTDALLNADVDLEFPYADICNFIYQKDIKDDNIEPFLSEILKRDLDIIDLLILEDVERVLLSNSIPKIQFQNLSAREIAVQVLEQFSNAVKKITHARRKGHESFIINDEYDVQDLLYVMLKPLFPKLTDEEPTPKVGAKYNKIDLIIREEGIMIEVKMIKEKDRDEKDFIEQLKNDIQSYYKYKFLKDLLIFVYDPQNKTRDIQNFYDLNGTQEINEVRFNIKVIVGN
;
A
#
# COMPACT_ATOMS: atom_id res chain seq x y z
N MET A 1 -0.22 -1.97 13.83
CA MET A 1 0.61 -1.14 12.90
C MET A 1 1.63 -0.20 13.57
N VAL A 2 1.27 0.77 14.42
CA VAL A 2 2.25 1.73 15.02
C VAL A 2 3.37 1.04 15.83
N TYR A 3 3.07 -0.12 16.44
CA TYR A 3 4.03 -0.89 17.24
C TYR A 3 5.04 -1.71 16.41
N LEU A 4 4.68 -2.20 15.21
CA LEU A 4 5.54 -3.10 14.43
C LEU A 4 6.81 -2.39 13.94
N ARG A 5 6.67 -1.14 13.45
CA ARG A 5 7.81 -0.34 12.98
C ARG A 5 8.79 -0.03 14.11
N GLU A 6 8.29 0.30 15.30
CA GLU A 6 9.12 0.55 16.47
C GLU A 6 9.89 -0.71 16.86
N VAL A 7 9.20 -1.86 16.89
CA VAL A 7 9.83 -3.17 17.15
C VAL A 7 10.92 -3.49 16.12
N ILE A 8 10.64 -3.34 14.81
CA ILE A 8 11.63 -3.55 13.75
C ILE A 8 12.85 -2.64 13.97
N GLN A 9 12.65 -1.36 14.32
CA GLN A 9 13.75 -0.44 14.58
C GLN A 9 14.60 -0.87 15.78
N THR A 10 13.97 -1.30 16.88
CA THR A 10 14.67 -1.81 18.07
C THR A 10 15.51 -3.04 17.73
N TYR A 11 14.91 -4.06 17.13
CA TYR A 11 15.65 -5.29 16.77
C TYR A 11 16.71 -5.05 15.72
N ARG A 12 16.49 -4.11 14.78
CA ARG A 12 17.52 -3.73 13.82
C ARG A 12 18.74 -3.12 14.53
N GLN A 13 18.55 -2.32 15.58
CA GLN A 13 19.66 -1.79 16.36
C GLN A 13 20.39 -2.88 17.15
N GLU A 14 19.65 -3.76 17.81
CA GLU A 14 20.21 -4.83 18.64
C GLU A 14 20.95 -5.89 17.81
N LEU A 15 20.34 -6.39 16.73
CA LEU A 15 20.89 -7.48 15.93
C LEU A 15 22.04 -7.06 15.01
N LEU A 16 22.18 -5.76 14.73
CA LEU A 16 23.22 -5.20 13.88
C LEU A 16 24.29 -4.41 14.67
N GLU A 17 24.28 -4.49 16.00
CA GLU A 17 25.26 -3.82 16.87
C GLU A 17 26.69 -4.34 16.59
N ASP A 18 26.83 -5.66 16.46
CA ASP A 18 28.11 -6.32 16.20
C ASP A 18 28.25 -6.76 14.73
N ASP A 19 29.44 -6.58 14.18
CA ASP A 19 29.78 -7.10 12.86
C ASP A 19 29.77 -8.65 12.88
N SER A 20 28.75 -9.23 12.27
CA SER A 20 28.58 -10.69 12.15
C SER A 20 28.26 -11.09 10.72
N ILE A 21 28.45 -12.38 10.41
CA ILE A 21 28.07 -12.89 9.08
C ILE A 21 26.57 -12.73 8.78
N GLN A 22 25.73 -12.66 9.81
CA GLN A 22 24.31 -12.41 9.67
C GLN A 22 24.04 -10.97 9.18
N CYS A 23 24.82 -10.00 9.67
CA CYS A 23 24.76 -8.60 9.23
C CYS A 23 25.11 -8.47 7.74
N PHE A 24 26.10 -9.22 7.25
CA PHE A 24 26.44 -9.23 5.81
C PHE A 24 25.30 -9.76 4.94
N LEU A 25 24.63 -10.84 5.34
CA LEU A 25 23.43 -11.31 4.65
C LEU A 25 22.33 -10.23 4.67
N TYR A 26 22.08 -9.65 5.84
CA TYR A 26 21.06 -8.62 5.99
C TYR A 26 21.34 -7.44 5.05
N TYR A 27 22.55 -6.88 5.05
CA TYR A 27 22.93 -5.78 4.15
C TYR A 27 22.88 -6.18 2.67
N TYR A 28 23.24 -7.41 2.33
CA TYR A 28 23.08 -7.93 0.96
C TYR A 28 21.64 -7.88 0.47
N LEU A 29 20.67 -8.17 1.33
CA LEU A 29 19.25 -8.18 0.97
C LEU A 29 18.54 -6.82 1.14
N SER A 30 19.13 -5.88 1.89
CA SER A 30 18.45 -4.64 2.32
C SER A 30 19.15 -3.34 1.90
N ASP A 31 20.48 -3.29 1.88
CA ASP A 31 21.26 -2.08 1.62
C ASP A 31 22.67 -2.40 1.09
N HIS A 32 22.80 -2.47 -0.24
CA HIS A 32 24.10 -2.65 -0.90
C HIS A 32 25.09 -1.50 -0.65
N GLY A 33 24.61 -0.30 -0.35
CA GLY A 33 25.46 0.85 -0.04
C GLY A 33 26.19 0.64 1.28
N LEU A 34 25.45 0.25 2.31
CA LEU A 34 25.99 -0.07 3.62
C LEU A 34 26.90 -1.31 3.56
N LEU A 35 26.48 -2.38 2.85
CA LEU A 35 27.30 -3.58 2.64
C LEU A 35 28.70 -3.26 2.08
N ASN A 36 28.77 -2.35 1.11
CA ASN A 36 30.04 -1.96 0.49
C ASN A 36 30.95 -1.23 1.47
N GLN A 37 30.38 -0.44 2.38
CA GLN A 37 31.10 0.32 3.41
C GLN A 37 31.53 -0.55 4.60
N THR A 38 30.79 -1.61 4.93
CA THR A 38 31.12 -2.51 6.04
C THR A 38 32.44 -3.24 5.79
N PRO A 39 33.46 -3.09 6.66
CA PRO A 39 34.73 -3.80 6.52
C PRO A 39 34.57 -5.28 6.86
N VAL A 40 35.31 -6.16 6.17
CA VAL A 40 35.31 -7.60 6.47
C VAL A 40 36.25 -7.87 7.64
N ASN A 41 35.77 -7.62 8.85
CA ASN A 41 36.51 -7.82 10.11
C ASN A 41 35.99 -9.03 10.90
N LEU A 42 35.62 -10.10 10.19
CA LEU A 42 35.10 -11.31 10.82
C LEU A 42 36.23 -12.27 11.21
N ILE A 43 36.02 -12.99 12.32
CA ILE A 43 36.94 -14.02 12.78
C ILE A 43 36.58 -15.33 12.09
N GLY A 44 37.54 -15.95 11.41
CA GLY A 44 37.36 -17.22 10.70
C GLY A 44 37.42 -17.06 9.20
N ASP A 45 38.01 -18.04 8.53
CA ASP A 45 38.19 -18.04 7.08
C ASP A 45 36.88 -18.32 6.33
N GLU A 46 36.02 -19.19 6.87
CA GLU A 46 34.66 -19.41 6.35
C GLU A 46 33.81 -18.13 6.40
N GLU A 47 33.81 -17.42 7.53
CA GLU A 47 33.09 -16.16 7.72
C GLU A 47 33.61 -15.07 6.78
N THR A 48 34.94 -14.94 6.69
CA THR A 48 35.60 -13.98 5.80
C THR A 48 35.26 -14.25 4.33
N LEU A 49 35.30 -15.51 3.90
CA LEU A 49 34.95 -15.89 2.53
C LEU A 49 33.47 -15.63 2.25
N ALA A 50 32.59 -16.00 3.17
CA ALA A 50 31.15 -15.77 3.04
C ALA A 50 30.82 -14.27 2.91
N ALA A 51 31.43 -13.43 3.75
CA ALA A 51 31.29 -11.97 3.68
C ALA A 51 31.76 -11.41 2.33
N ARG A 52 32.89 -11.89 1.79
CA ARG A 52 33.36 -11.49 0.46
C ARG A 52 32.40 -11.90 -0.65
N GLY A 53 31.77 -13.07 -0.52
CA GLY A 53 30.72 -13.53 -1.42
C GLY A 53 29.52 -12.60 -1.47
N TYR A 54 29.00 -12.18 -0.31
CA TYR A 54 27.93 -11.18 -0.26
C TYR A 54 28.35 -9.84 -0.89
N LYS A 55 29.60 -9.40 -0.68
CA LYS A 55 30.14 -8.18 -1.30
C LYS A 55 30.39 -8.31 -2.82
N GLY A 56 30.20 -9.48 -3.42
CA GLY A 56 30.52 -9.72 -4.83
C GLY A 56 32.01 -9.54 -5.16
N SER A 57 32.88 -9.61 -4.16
CA SER A 57 34.33 -9.47 -4.35
C SER A 57 34.88 -10.79 -4.87
N SER A 58 35.50 -10.80 -6.06
CA SER A 58 36.11 -12.02 -6.62
C SER A 58 37.19 -12.58 -5.68
N PRO A 59 36.93 -13.72 -5.00
CA PRO A 59 37.94 -14.36 -4.18
C PRO A 59 38.98 -15.07 -5.05
N VAL A 60 40.12 -15.43 -4.46
CA VAL A 60 41.10 -16.26 -5.17
C VAL A 60 40.55 -17.69 -5.21
N ASP A 61 40.53 -18.33 -6.37
CA ASP A 61 39.98 -19.69 -6.55
C ASP A 61 40.57 -20.69 -5.54
N GLU A 62 41.85 -20.55 -5.20
CA GLU A 62 42.54 -21.38 -4.20
C GLU A 62 41.93 -21.26 -2.79
N GLU A 63 41.49 -20.07 -2.37
CA GLU A 63 40.86 -19.83 -1.07
C GLU A 63 39.49 -20.50 -0.99
N VAL A 64 38.71 -20.40 -2.07
CA VAL A 64 37.40 -21.07 -2.20
C VAL A 64 37.57 -22.58 -2.12
N GLN A 65 38.51 -23.14 -2.89
CA GLN A 65 38.77 -24.58 -2.91
C GLN A 65 39.29 -25.10 -1.56
N ALA A 66 40.09 -24.33 -0.84
CA ALA A 66 40.59 -24.70 0.48
C ALA A 66 39.47 -24.86 1.53
N ILE A 67 38.41 -24.03 1.44
CA ILE A 67 37.26 -24.10 2.34
C ILE A 67 36.29 -25.22 1.91
N ILE A 68 35.94 -25.31 0.63
CA ILE A 68 34.98 -26.30 0.13
C ILE A 68 35.47 -27.74 0.34
N ASN A 69 36.78 -27.98 0.18
CA ASN A 69 37.36 -29.32 0.33
C ASN A 69 37.72 -29.68 1.78
N ARG A 70 37.46 -28.79 2.75
CA ARG A 70 37.77 -29.03 4.16
C ARG A 70 36.88 -30.13 4.72
N LYS A 71 37.47 -31.07 5.46
CA LYS A 71 36.69 -32.11 6.15
C LYS A 71 35.93 -31.50 7.33
N PRO A 72 34.64 -31.85 7.52
CA PRO A 72 33.88 -31.42 8.69
C PRO A 72 34.53 -31.89 10.00
N ILE A 73 34.54 -31.02 11.00
CA ILE A 73 35.05 -31.35 12.34
C ILE A 73 33.83 -31.65 13.21
N LYS A 74 33.71 -32.90 13.69
CA LYS A 74 32.55 -33.38 14.44
C LYS A 74 31.21 -33.14 13.71
N GLY A 75 31.22 -33.24 12.38
CA GLY A 75 30.04 -32.98 11.54
C GLY A 75 29.71 -31.50 11.35
N ILE A 76 30.57 -30.59 11.81
CA ILE A 76 30.41 -29.15 11.65
C ILE A 76 31.36 -28.64 10.58
N ASP A 77 30.80 -27.93 9.61
CA ASP A 77 31.48 -27.17 8.56
C ASP A 77 30.61 -25.94 8.18
N TYR A 78 31.05 -25.22 7.15
CA TYR A 78 30.33 -24.07 6.62
C TYR A 78 28.88 -24.35 6.16
N THR A 79 28.51 -25.60 5.86
CA THR A 79 27.14 -25.97 5.42
C THR A 79 26.14 -26.01 6.58
N THR A 80 26.64 -26.14 7.82
CA THR A 80 25.80 -26.16 9.02
C THR A 80 25.16 -24.80 9.29
N ASN A 81 25.85 -23.70 8.95
CA ASN A 81 25.38 -22.34 9.14
C ASN A 81 24.88 -21.75 7.80
N ILE A 82 23.60 -21.37 7.75
CA ILE A 82 22.96 -20.89 6.51
C ILE A 82 23.62 -19.61 5.96
N PHE A 83 24.04 -18.71 6.84
CA PHE A 83 24.67 -17.44 6.46
C PHE A 83 26.04 -17.66 5.82
N LYS A 84 26.82 -18.62 6.34
CA LYS A 84 28.10 -19.03 5.74
C LYS A 84 27.89 -19.72 4.41
N LEU A 85 26.98 -20.69 4.36
CA LEU A 85 26.70 -21.48 3.17
C LEU A 85 26.30 -20.60 1.98
N LEU A 86 25.34 -19.69 2.17
CA LEU A 86 24.87 -18.79 1.12
C LEU A 86 25.99 -17.84 0.65
N GLY A 87 26.73 -17.24 1.58
CA GLY A 87 27.85 -16.36 1.24
C GLY A 87 28.96 -17.08 0.46
N ILE A 88 29.35 -18.28 0.88
CA ILE A 88 30.38 -19.07 0.18
C ILE A 88 29.87 -19.56 -1.17
N HIS A 89 28.59 -19.92 -1.29
CA HIS A 89 27.99 -20.27 -2.59
C HIS A 89 28.13 -19.11 -3.58
N LEU A 90 27.80 -17.88 -3.17
CA LEU A 90 27.99 -16.68 -3.98
C LEU A 90 29.47 -16.44 -4.31
N ALA A 91 30.38 -16.60 -3.33
CA ALA A 91 31.82 -16.42 -3.54
C ALA A 91 32.40 -17.45 -4.52
N SER A 92 31.83 -18.66 -4.57
CA SER A 92 32.30 -19.77 -5.39
C SER A 92 31.83 -19.72 -6.85
N GLY A 93 31.07 -18.71 -7.26
CA GLY A 93 30.43 -18.71 -8.58
C GLY A 93 29.35 -19.78 -8.70
N CYS A 94 28.60 -20.01 -7.61
CA CYS A 94 27.47 -20.93 -7.53
C CYS A 94 27.83 -22.44 -7.68
N LEU A 95 29.06 -22.85 -7.35
CA LEU A 95 29.50 -24.25 -7.43
C LEU A 95 28.85 -25.18 -6.37
N LEU A 96 28.10 -24.63 -5.42
CA LEU A 96 27.57 -25.37 -4.27
C LEU A 96 26.08 -25.69 -4.37
N SER A 97 25.47 -25.70 -5.57
CA SER A 97 24.04 -25.94 -5.75
C SER A 97 23.54 -27.21 -5.06
N ASP A 98 24.26 -28.34 -5.18
CA ASP A 98 23.89 -29.60 -4.50
C ASP A 98 23.78 -29.44 -2.97
N LYS A 99 24.64 -28.59 -2.37
CA LYS A 99 24.61 -28.31 -0.92
C LYS A 99 23.46 -27.40 -0.55
N ILE A 100 23.12 -26.42 -1.41
CA ILE A 100 21.94 -25.58 -1.24
C ILE A 100 20.68 -26.43 -1.33
N ASP A 101 20.57 -27.35 -2.29
CA ASP A 101 19.43 -28.24 -2.44
C ASP A 101 19.21 -29.12 -1.21
N ILE A 102 20.29 -29.72 -0.69
CA ILE A 102 20.23 -30.50 0.55
C ILE A 102 19.74 -29.62 1.70
N LYS A 103 20.32 -28.42 1.86
CA LYS A 103 19.95 -27.49 2.92
C LYS A 103 18.49 -27.05 2.80
N PHE A 104 18.04 -26.66 1.62
CA PHE A 104 16.70 -26.19 1.33
C PHE A 104 15.67 -27.27 1.70
N ASN A 105 15.87 -28.50 1.21
CA ASN A 105 14.93 -29.61 1.45
C ASN A 105 14.85 -30.02 2.92
N GLN A 106 15.92 -29.85 3.69
CA GLN A 106 15.98 -30.23 5.11
C GLN A 106 15.59 -29.11 6.08
N SER A 107 15.31 -27.90 5.58
CA SER A 107 15.04 -26.74 6.45
C SER A 107 13.56 -26.39 6.53
N SER A 108 13.17 -25.66 7.59
CA SER A 108 11.83 -25.08 7.74
C SER A 108 11.55 -23.98 6.72
N LEU A 109 10.29 -23.55 6.62
CA LEU A 109 9.89 -22.45 5.72
C LEU A 109 10.68 -21.17 5.98
N LYS A 110 10.99 -20.84 7.24
CA LYS A 110 11.82 -19.68 7.62
C LYS A 110 13.15 -19.66 6.86
N TYR A 111 13.85 -20.80 6.80
CA TYR A 111 15.14 -20.89 6.13
C TYR A 111 14.99 -21.05 4.60
N LYS A 112 13.95 -21.74 4.13
CA LYS A 112 13.63 -21.80 2.70
C LYS A 112 13.35 -20.40 2.14
N TYR A 113 12.66 -19.55 2.91
CA TYR A 113 12.40 -18.16 2.59
C TYR A 113 13.70 -17.38 2.37
N VAL A 114 14.67 -17.47 3.28
CA VAL A 114 15.93 -16.72 3.13
C VAL A 114 16.79 -17.25 1.97
N ILE A 115 16.75 -18.56 1.71
CA ILE A 115 17.43 -19.16 0.54
C ILE A 115 16.85 -18.56 -0.74
N LYS A 116 15.52 -18.57 -0.92
CA LYS A 116 14.84 -17.96 -2.09
C LYS A 116 15.09 -16.46 -2.20
N ARG A 117 15.22 -15.75 -1.09
CA ARG A 117 15.55 -14.31 -1.08
C ARG A 117 16.94 -14.03 -1.65
N VAL A 118 17.93 -14.88 -1.35
CA VAL A 118 19.30 -14.75 -1.86
C VAL A 118 19.44 -15.33 -3.27
N LEU A 119 18.75 -16.44 -3.55
CA LEU A 119 18.83 -17.24 -4.77
C LEU A 119 17.44 -17.34 -5.41
N PRO A 120 17.05 -16.37 -6.26
CA PRO A 120 15.72 -16.30 -6.84
C PRO A 120 15.32 -17.52 -7.70
N GLU A 121 16.29 -18.33 -8.15
CA GLU A 121 16.05 -19.59 -8.83
C GLU A 121 15.28 -20.63 -7.98
N TYR A 122 15.24 -20.47 -6.66
CA TYR A 122 14.48 -21.31 -5.74
C TYR A 122 13.00 -20.88 -5.59
N GLU A 123 12.51 -19.90 -6.37
CA GLU A 123 11.13 -19.37 -6.29
C GLU A 123 10.05 -20.47 -6.38
N GLU A 124 10.17 -21.34 -7.40
CA GLU A 124 9.18 -22.38 -7.68
C GLU A 124 9.15 -23.42 -6.56
N GLN A 125 10.32 -23.85 -6.10
CA GLN A 125 10.47 -24.82 -5.01
C GLN A 125 9.97 -24.25 -3.67
N PHE A 126 10.19 -22.96 -3.41
CA PHE A 126 9.66 -22.28 -2.23
C PHE A 126 8.13 -22.19 -2.30
N THR A 127 7.58 -21.84 -3.46
CA THR A 127 6.14 -21.76 -3.66
C THR A 127 5.46 -23.11 -3.45
N ASP A 128 6.02 -24.19 -3.99
CA ASP A 128 5.53 -25.54 -3.77
C ASP A 128 5.64 -25.97 -2.29
N ALA A 129 6.76 -25.67 -1.64
CA ALA A 129 6.93 -25.95 -0.22
C ALA A 129 5.94 -25.16 0.66
N LEU A 130 5.59 -23.93 0.28
CA LEU A 130 4.62 -23.09 0.98
C LEU A 130 3.18 -23.61 0.80
N LEU A 131 2.82 -24.01 -0.43
CA LEU A 131 1.49 -24.57 -0.74
C LEU A 131 1.23 -25.89 -0.01
N ASN A 132 2.26 -26.72 0.15
CA ASN A 132 2.18 -28.03 0.79
C ASN A 132 2.65 -28.02 2.26
N ALA A 133 2.82 -26.83 2.86
CA ALA A 133 3.32 -26.71 4.22
C ALA A 133 2.31 -27.29 5.23
N ASP A 134 2.82 -28.06 6.19
CA ASP A 134 2.06 -28.41 7.38
C ASP A 134 1.95 -27.17 8.27
N VAL A 135 0.74 -26.61 8.35
CA VAL A 135 0.48 -25.33 9.02
C VAL A 135 0.85 -25.38 10.50
N ASP A 136 0.65 -26.52 11.18
CA ASP A 136 0.96 -26.64 12.61
C ASP A 136 2.47 -26.71 12.85
N LEU A 137 3.21 -27.43 12.00
CA LEU A 137 4.67 -27.56 12.12
C LEU A 137 5.41 -26.28 11.72
N GLU A 138 4.86 -25.53 10.77
CA GLU A 138 5.47 -24.32 10.24
C GLU A 138 4.88 -23.04 10.86
N PHE A 139 4.02 -23.15 11.89
CA PHE A 139 3.42 -22.01 12.55
C PHE A 139 4.47 -21.13 13.28
N PRO A 140 4.49 -19.79 13.07
CA PRO A 140 3.55 -18.96 12.29
C PRO A 140 4.05 -18.61 10.87
N TYR A 141 5.15 -19.21 10.41
CA TYR A 141 5.83 -18.83 9.17
C TYR A 141 5.06 -19.20 7.91
N ALA A 142 4.29 -20.30 7.90
CA ALA A 142 3.42 -20.63 6.77
C ALA A 142 2.43 -19.50 6.47
N ASP A 143 1.71 -19.03 7.49
CA ASP A 143 0.72 -17.95 7.36
C ASP A 143 1.37 -16.61 6.97
N ILE A 144 2.53 -16.30 7.56
CA ILE A 144 3.26 -15.06 7.25
C ILE A 144 3.80 -15.09 5.82
N CYS A 145 4.38 -16.20 5.38
CA CYS A 145 4.82 -16.34 4.00
C CYS A 145 3.64 -16.30 3.03
N ASN A 146 2.50 -16.91 3.37
CA ASN A 146 1.28 -16.77 2.58
C ASN A 146 0.83 -15.30 2.50
N PHE A 147 0.85 -14.55 3.61
CA PHE A 147 0.56 -13.12 3.60
C PHE A 147 1.51 -12.32 2.70
N ILE A 148 2.80 -12.66 2.68
CA ILE A 148 3.80 -11.97 1.86
C ILE A 148 3.62 -12.28 0.37
N TYR A 149 3.30 -13.52 -0.01
CA TYR A 149 3.41 -14.01 -1.39
C TYR A 149 2.08 -14.39 -2.07
N GLN A 150 1.11 -14.89 -1.32
CA GLN A 150 -0.19 -15.31 -1.84
C GLN A 150 -1.21 -14.20 -1.60
N LYS A 151 -1.56 -13.46 -2.66
CA LYS A 151 -2.57 -12.37 -2.65
C LYS A 151 -4.02 -12.84 -2.40
N ASP A 152 -4.20 -14.05 -1.89
CA ASP A 152 -5.52 -14.67 -1.69
C ASP A 152 -5.60 -15.12 -0.23
N ILE A 153 -5.74 -14.16 0.67
CA ILE A 153 -5.85 -14.44 2.09
C ILE A 153 -7.34 -14.56 2.40
N LYS A 154 -7.78 -15.77 2.70
CA LYS A 154 -9.13 -16.03 3.25
C LYS A 154 -9.35 -15.41 4.63
N ASP A 155 -8.32 -14.79 5.21
CA ASP A 155 -8.34 -14.15 6.51
C ASP A 155 -7.27 -13.02 6.55
N ASP A 156 -7.64 -11.79 6.16
CA ASP A 156 -6.76 -10.60 6.08
C ASP A 156 -6.06 -10.21 7.42
N ASN A 157 -6.20 -11.02 8.47
CA ASN A 157 -5.73 -10.73 9.81
C ASN A 157 -4.37 -11.38 10.10
N ILE A 158 -3.29 -10.66 9.82
CA ILE A 158 -1.90 -11.10 10.09
C ILE A 158 -1.49 -10.98 11.58
N GLU A 159 -2.27 -10.25 12.40
CA GLU A 159 -1.91 -9.87 13.78
C GLU A 159 -1.68 -11.05 14.74
N PRO A 160 -2.45 -12.17 14.69
CA PRO A 160 -2.19 -13.32 15.56
C PRO A 160 -0.81 -13.94 15.29
N PHE A 161 -0.42 -14.04 14.03
CA PHE A 161 0.85 -14.63 13.61
C PHE A 161 2.03 -13.73 13.96
N LEU A 162 1.87 -12.42 13.79
CA LEU A 162 2.86 -11.43 14.26
C LEU A 162 3.04 -11.50 15.78
N SER A 163 1.95 -11.56 16.52
CA SER A 163 1.99 -11.67 17.99
C SER A 163 2.76 -12.91 18.46
N GLU A 164 2.71 -14.00 17.70
CA GLU A 164 3.44 -15.24 18.00
C GLU A 164 4.93 -15.16 17.66
N ILE A 165 5.30 -14.51 16.55
CA ILE A 165 6.72 -14.21 16.28
C ILE A 165 7.30 -13.32 17.37
N LEU A 166 6.60 -12.24 17.74
CA LEU A 166 7.09 -11.23 18.68
C LEU A 166 7.20 -11.72 20.14
N LYS A 167 6.71 -12.92 20.45
CA LYS A 167 6.92 -13.58 21.75
C LYS A 167 8.27 -14.32 21.84
N ARG A 168 8.97 -14.48 20.72
CA ARG A 168 10.23 -15.24 20.61
C ARG A 168 11.42 -14.27 20.54
N ASP A 169 12.61 -14.80 20.83
CA ASP A 169 13.86 -14.09 20.54
C ASP A 169 14.06 -14.06 19.02
N LEU A 170 14.01 -12.86 18.44
CA LEU A 170 14.08 -12.68 16.99
C LEU A 170 15.53 -12.75 16.49
N ASP A 171 15.74 -13.43 15.37
CA ASP A 171 17.00 -13.41 14.64
C ASP A 171 16.94 -12.53 13.39
N ILE A 172 18.05 -12.43 12.65
CA ILE A 172 18.13 -11.65 11.41
C ILE A 172 17.13 -12.10 10.35
N ILE A 173 16.78 -13.39 10.30
CA ILE A 173 15.79 -13.88 9.32
C ILE A 173 14.39 -13.45 9.74
N ASP A 174 14.07 -13.48 11.04
CA ASP A 174 12.81 -12.93 11.54
C ASP A 174 12.70 -11.43 11.25
N LEU A 175 13.78 -10.66 11.45
CA LEU A 175 13.83 -9.24 11.12
C LEU A 175 13.53 -9.00 9.63
N LEU A 176 14.17 -9.77 8.73
CA LEU A 176 13.91 -9.68 7.28
C LEU A 176 12.45 -10.01 6.93
N ILE A 177 11.88 -11.04 7.55
CA ILE A 177 10.48 -11.41 7.37
C ILE A 177 9.55 -10.28 7.87
N LEU A 178 9.81 -9.72 9.05
CA LEU A 178 9.01 -8.62 9.61
C LEU A 178 9.11 -7.35 8.76
N GLU A 179 10.27 -7.04 8.18
CA GLU A 179 10.43 -5.93 7.24
C GLU A 179 9.67 -6.16 5.93
N ASP A 180 9.60 -7.40 5.46
CA ASP A 180 8.78 -7.76 4.31
C ASP A 180 7.29 -7.68 4.63
N VAL A 181 6.86 -8.11 5.82
CA VAL A 181 5.48 -7.88 6.29
C VAL A 181 5.20 -6.38 6.39
N GLU A 182 6.10 -5.58 6.98
CA GLU A 182 5.98 -4.13 7.01
C GLU A 182 5.90 -3.57 5.59
N ARG A 183 6.70 -4.07 4.65
CA ARG A 183 6.66 -3.65 3.25
C ARG A 183 5.34 -4.01 2.57
N VAL A 184 4.81 -5.21 2.77
CA VAL A 184 3.50 -5.61 2.22
C VAL A 184 2.40 -4.75 2.84
N LEU A 185 2.37 -4.61 4.17
CA LEU A 185 1.46 -3.71 4.86
C LEU A 185 1.60 -2.28 4.35
N LEU A 186 2.80 -1.75 4.17
CA LEU A 186 3.08 -0.41 3.67
C LEU A 186 2.81 -0.23 2.17
N SER A 187 2.97 -1.28 1.36
CA SER A 187 2.62 -1.27 -0.06
C SER A 187 1.11 -1.31 -0.24
N ASN A 188 0.41 -2.02 0.64
CA ASN A 188 -1.03 -1.92 0.85
C ASN A 188 -1.41 -0.58 1.52
N SER A 189 -0.46 0.12 2.16
CA SER A 189 -0.59 1.44 2.78
C SER A 189 0.04 2.60 1.99
N ILE A 190 0.39 2.43 0.71
CA ILE A 190 0.40 3.57 -0.22
C ILE A 190 -1.07 4.00 -0.22
N PRO A 191 -1.44 5.12 0.40
CA PRO A 191 -2.78 5.28 0.91
C PRO A 191 -3.75 5.51 -0.25
N LYS A 192 -4.35 4.44 -0.76
CA LYS A 192 -5.80 4.49 -0.97
C LYS A 192 -6.37 4.66 0.42
N ILE A 193 -7.02 5.78 0.70
CA ILE A 193 -7.68 6.00 2.00
C ILE A 193 -8.65 4.85 2.23
N GLN A 194 -8.24 3.87 3.03
CA GLN A 194 -9.09 2.81 3.54
C GLN A 194 -9.61 3.28 4.90
N PHE A 195 -10.67 4.07 4.86
CA PHE A 195 -11.71 3.84 5.85
C PHE A 195 -12.61 2.75 5.25
N GLN A 196 -12.46 1.51 5.73
CA GLN A 196 -13.43 0.39 5.63
C GLN A 196 -13.85 -0.16 4.24
N ASN A 197 -13.06 -0.93 3.48
CA ASN A 197 -13.58 -1.67 2.28
C ASN A 197 -14.41 -0.82 1.27
N LEU A 198 -14.23 0.50 1.26
CA LEU A 198 -15.05 1.40 0.45
C LEU A 198 -14.43 1.57 -0.94
N SER A 199 -15.26 1.45 -1.95
CA SER A 199 -14.99 1.89 -3.31
C SER A 199 -14.66 3.39 -3.36
N ALA A 200 -13.98 3.84 -4.43
CA ALA A 200 -13.71 5.27 -4.66
C ALA A 200 -14.99 6.12 -4.60
N ARG A 201 -16.10 5.57 -5.10
CA ARG A 201 -17.43 6.18 -5.03
C ARG A 201 -17.90 6.36 -3.58
N GLU A 202 -17.79 5.33 -2.75
CA GLU A 202 -18.20 5.38 -1.35
C GLU A 202 -17.35 6.38 -0.55
N ILE A 203 -16.04 6.43 -0.81
CA ILE A 203 -15.15 7.44 -0.21
C ILE A 203 -15.58 8.85 -0.59
N ALA A 204 -15.81 9.10 -1.90
CA ALA A 204 -16.28 10.40 -2.36
C ALA A 204 -17.63 10.77 -1.71
N VAL A 205 -18.59 9.83 -1.66
CA VAL A 205 -19.89 10.04 -0.98
C VAL A 205 -19.70 10.39 0.49
N GLN A 206 -18.84 9.69 1.23
CA GLN A 206 -18.59 10.00 2.65
C GLN A 206 -18.00 11.40 2.84
N VAL A 207 -17.09 11.84 1.97
CA VAL A 207 -16.56 13.21 2.04
C VAL A 207 -17.67 14.23 1.81
N LEU A 208 -18.54 14.01 0.81
CA LEU A 208 -19.68 14.88 0.52
C LEU A 208 -20.66 14.92 1.71
N GLU A 209 -20.97 13.77 2.31
CA GLU A 209 -21.84 13.69 3.50
C GLU A 209 -21.24 14.38 4.73
N GLN A 210 -19.92 14.42 4.87
CA GLN A 210 -19.22 15.05 6.00
C GLN A 210 -18.83 16.52 5.75
N PHE A 211 -19.06 17.04 4.55
CA PHE A 211 -18.67 18.40 4.16
C PHE A 211 -19.13 19.45 5.18
N SER A 212 -20.44 19.49 5.48
CA SER A 212 -21.03 20.43 6.43
C SER A 212 -20.38 20.39 7.82
N ASN A 213 -20.02 19.20 8.29
CA ASN A 213 -19.38 19.05 9.60
C ASN A 213 -17.92 19.53 9.56
N ALA A 214 -17.20 19.21 8.48
CA ALA A 214 -15.81 19.59 8.29
C ALA A 214 -15.64 21.12 8.19
N VAL A 215 -16.47 21.80 7.40
CA VAL A 215 -16.34 23.25 7.16
C VAL A 215 -16.61 24.10 8.40
N LYS A 216 -17.36 23.59 9.40
CA LYS A 216 -17.54 24.25 10.71
C LYS A 216 -16.22 24.66 11.35
N LYS A 217 -15.13 23.91 11.10
CA LYS A 217 -13.81 24.25 11.64
C LYS A 217 -13.29 25.60 11.16
N ILE A 218 -13.60 25.97 9.92
CA ILE A 218 -13.14 27.21 9.29
C ILE A 218 -14.20 28.30 9.25
N THR A 219 -15.49 27.95 9.32
CA THR A 219 -16.60 28.92 9.32
C THR A 219 -17.02 29.38 10.73
N HIS A 220 -16.94 28.52 11.75
CA HIS A 220 -17.43 28.84 13.11
C HIS A 220 -16.44 28.54 14.24
N ALA A 221 -15.53 27.57 14.09
CA ALA A 221 -14.62 27.09 15.14
C ALA A 221 -13.15 27.40 14.86
N ARG A 222 -12.88 28.56 14.24
CA ARG A 222 -11.53 29.07 13.99
C ARG A 222 -10.79 29.34 15.31
N ARG A 223 -9.46 29.31 15.25
CA ARG A 223 -8.62 29.67 16.40
C ARG A 223 -8.84 31.15 16.75
N LYS A 224 -8.77 31.49 18.04
CA LYS A 224 -8.98 32.84 18.55
C LYS A 224 -8.12 33.86 17.77
N GLY A 225 -8.74 34.93 17.30
CA GLY A 225 -8.08 36.01 16.55
C GLY A 225 -8.00 35.80 15.03
N HIS A 226 -8.57 34.73 14.48
CA HIS A 226 -8.67 34.51 13.04
C HIS A 226 -10.11 34.73 12.54
N GLU A 227 -10.27 35.45 11.42
CA GLU A 227 -11.57 35.68 10.76
C GLU A 227 -12.15 34.38 10.21
N SER A 228 -13.47 34.18 10.27
CA SER A 228 -14.09 33.00 9.68
C SER A 228 -14.03 33.00 8.16
N PHE A 229 -13.88 31.82 7.55
CA PHE A 229 -14.10 31.67 6.11
C PHE A 229 -15.59 31.79 5.81
N ILE A 230 -15.95 32.57 4.80
CA ILE A 230 -17.34 32.79 4.37
C ILE A 230 -17.55 32.01 3.07
N ILE A 231 -18.52 31.10 3.06
CA ILE A 231 -18.93 30.36 1.87
C ILE A 231 -20.12 31.11 1.24
N ASN A 232 -19.92 31.72 0.08
CA ASN A 232 -20.89 32.60 -0.57
C ASN A 232 -21.68 31.91 -1.69
N ASP A 233 -21.03 31.02 -2.42
CA ASP A 233 -21.60 30.34 -3.58
C ASP A 233 -21.00 28.94 -3.83
N GLU A 234 -21.45 28.28 -4.90
CA GLU A 234 -20.98 26.97 -5.32
C GLU A 234 -19.47 26.90 -5.57
N TYR A 235 -18.80 27.98 -5.98
CA TYR A 235 -17.36 27.96 -6.25
C TYR A 235 -16.56 27.85 -4.96
N ASP A 236 -16.97 28.54 -3.89
CA ASP A 236 -16.37 28.37 -2.56
C ASP A 236 -16.53 26.92 -2.06
N VAL A 237 -17.67 26.28 -2.36
CA VAL A 237 -17.91 24.86 -2.03
C VAL A 237 -17.00 23.95 -2.85
N GLN A 238 -16.84 24.22 -4.15
CA GLN A 238 -15.95 23.48 -5.05
C GLN A 238 -14.50 23.53 -4.59
N ASP A 239 -13.98 24.71 -4.23
CA ASP A 239 -12.60 24.87 -3.74
C ASP A 239 -12.36 24.06 -2.46
N LEU A 240 -13.31 24.11 -1.52
CA LEU A 240 -13.22 23.34 -0.27
C LEU A 240 -13.29 21.83 -0.54
N LEU A 241 -14.20 21.40 -1.41
CA LEU A 241 -14.28 20.00 -1.82
C LEU A 241 -13.03 19.53 -2.55
N TYR A 242 -12.44 20.37 -3.40
CA TYR A 242 -11.17 20.07 -4.06
C TYR A 242 -10.09 19.79 -3.02
N VAL A 243 -9.95 20.65 -2.00
CA VAL A 243 -8.97 20.44 -0.92
C VAL A 243 -9.27 19.17 -0.11
N MET A 244 -10.54 18.85 0.14
CA MET A 244 -10.92 17.63 0.86
C MET A 244 -10.66 16.34 0.06
N LEU A 245 -10.90 16.37 -1.26
CA LEU A 245 -10.85 15.20 -2.14
C LEU A 245 -9.46 14.98 -2.76
N LYS A 246 -8.68 16.04 -3.01
CA LYS A 246 -7.38 15.97 -3.69
C LYS A 246 -6.36 15.04 -3.01
N PRO A 247 -6.24 15.00 -1.66
CA PRO A 247 -5.38 14.03 -0.99
C PRO A 247 -5.84 12.59 -1.19
N LEU A 248 -7.14 12.37 -1.40
CA LEU A 248 -7.74 11.05 -1.60
C LEU A 248 -7.64 10.57 -3.03
N PHE A 249 -7.75 11.51 -3.96
CA PHE A 249 -7.71 11.27 -5.39
C PHE A 249 -6.64 12.20 -6.00
N PRO A 250 -5.35 11.80 -6.00
CA PRO A 250 -4.26 12.67 -6.45
C PRO A 250 -4.43 13.20 -7.88
N LYS A 251 -5.16 12.47 -8.72
CA LYS A 251 -5.48 12.83 -10.11
C LYS A 251 -6.85 13.51 -10.28
N LEU A 252 -7.48 13.95 -9.19
CA LEU A 252 -8.66 14.83 -9.24
C LEU A 252 -8.34 16.08 -10.07
N THR A 253 -9.20 16.39 -11.03
CA THR A 253 -9.13 17.60 -11.85
C THR A 253 -10.43 18.40 -11.77
N ASP A 254 -10.30 19.70 -11.97
CA ASP A 254 -11.36 20.70 -12.10
C ASP A 254 -11.84 20.88 -13.55
N GLU A 255 -11.12 20.33 -14.55
CA GLU A 255 -11.45 20.52 -15.97
C GLU A 255 -11.18 19.32 -16.90
N GLU A 256 -12.02 19.20 -17.94
CA GLU A 256 -11.57 18.99 -19.33
C GLU A 256 -12.16 20.09 -20.22
N PRO A 257 -11.38 20.74 -21.12
CA PRO A 257 -11.95 21.55 -22.18
C PRO A 257 -12.65 20.66 -23.20
N THR A 258 -13.97 20.49 -23.08
CA THR A 258 -14.77 19.83 -24.12
C THR A 258 -14.84 20.69 -25.40
N PRO A 259 -14.76 20.08 -26.60
CA PRO A 259 -14.98 20.79 -27.86
C PRO A 259 -16.38 21.42 -27.92
N LYS A 260 -16.49 22.65 -28.43
CA LYS A 260 -17.75 23.37 -28.63
C LYS A 260 -18.72 22.56 -29.51
N VAL A 261 -19.89 22.21 -28.99
CA VAL A 261 -21.06 21.89 -29.82
C VAL A 261 -22.30 22.51 -29.17
N GLY A 262 -22.86 23.54 -29.83
CA GLY A 262 -24.13 24.17 -29.45
C GLY A 262 -24.05 25.13 -28.25
N ALA A 263 -23.48 26.33 -28.44
CA ALA A 263 -23.61 27.57 -27.65
C ALA A 263 -23.50 27.58 -26.10
N LYS A 264 -23.39 26.44 -25.41
CA LYS A 264 -23.20 26.37 -23.95
C LYS A 264 -22.14 25.33 -23.60
N TYR A 265 -21.19 25.75 -22.76
CA TYR A 265 -20.27 24.84 -22.10
C TYR A 265 -20.98 24.35 -20.82
N ASN A 266 -21.36 23.08 -20.78
CA ASN A 266 -21.66 22.45 -19.49
C ASN A 266 -20.34 21.92 -18.97
N LYS A 267 -19.71 22.70 -18.08
CA LYS A 267 -18.48 22.34 -17.41
C LYS A 267 -18.85 21.61 -16.12
N ILE A 268 -18.37 20.38 -15.99
CA ILE A 268 -18.44 19.63 -14.73
C ILE A 268 -17.47 20.22 -13.72
N ASP A 269 -17.83 20.21 -12.44
CA ASP A 269 -17.03 20.89 -11.41
C ASP A 269 -15.79 20.10 -10.99
N LEU A 270 -15.92 18.80 -10.74
CA LEU A 270 -14.80 17.94 -10.31
C LEU A 270 -14.84 16.56 -11.00
N ILE A 271 -13.67 16.05 -11.40
CA ILE A 271 -13.53 14.79 -12.14
C ILE A 271 -12.50 13.87 -11.49
N ILE A 272 -12.89 12.62 -11.20
CA ILE A 272 -12.00 11.52 -10.82
C ILE A 272 -12.01 10.49 -11.94
N ARG A 273 -11.28 10.79 -13.01
CA ARG A 273 -11.37 10.09 -14.31
C ARG A 273 -11.09 8.59 -14.22
N GLU A 274 -10.07 8.21 -13.47
CA GLU A 274 -9.63 6.80 -13.36
C GLU A 274 -10.69 5.90 -12.73
N GLU A 275 -11.53 6.49 -11.87
CA GLU A 275 -12.59 5.80 -11.15
C GLU A 275 -13.96 5.91 -11.86
N GLY A 276 -14.05 6.72 -12.93
CA GLY A 276 -15.32 6.94 -13.63
C GLY A 276 -16.29 7.85 -12.89
N ILE A 277 -15.79 8.73 -12.00
CA ILE A 277 -16.64 9.57 -11.14
C ILE A 277 -16.58 11.03 -11.58
N MET A 278 -17.75 11.65 -11.65
CA MET A 278 -17.93 13.09 -11.84
C MET A 278 -18.73 13.65 -10.67
N ILE A 279 -18.36 14.84 -10.18
CA ILE A 279 -19.06 15.52 -9.09
C ILE A 279 -19.56 16.87 -9.60
N GLU A 280 -20.86 17.10 -9.49
CA GLU A 280 -21.53 18.37 -9.77
C GLU A 280 -21.93 19.00 -8.43
N VAL A 281 -21.67 20.30 -8.26
CA VAL A 281 -21.84 21.03 -7.01
C VAL A 281 -22.85 22.16 -7.21
N LYS A 282 -23.86 22.22 -6.34
CA LYS A 282 -24.78 23.36 -6.23
C LYS A 282 -24.81 23.87 -4.80
N MET A 283 -25.02 25.17 -4.64
CA MET A 283 -25.28 25.78 -3.34
C MET A 283 -26.60 26.55 -3.37
N ILE A 284 -27.46 26.29 -2.40
CA ILE A 284 -28.67 27.10 -2.18
C ILE A 284 -28.26 28.33 -1.37
N LYS A 285 -28.30 29.50 -2.01
CA LYS A 285 -27.76 30.76 -1.47
C LYS A 285 -28.80 31.49 -0.64
N GLU A 286 -28.37 32.53 0.07
CA GLU A 286 -29.26 33.33 0.91
C GLU A 286 -30.39 34.04 0.13
N LYS A 287 -30.17 34.34 -1.15
CA LYS A 287 -31.19 34.96 -2.00
C LYS A 287 -32.19 33.96 -2.60
N ASP A 288 -31.90 32.67 -2.57
CA ASP A 288 -32.70 31.65 -3.22
C ASP A 288 -33.92 31.27 -2.37
N ARG A 289 -35.02 30.87 -3.01
CA ARG A 289 -36.32 30.68 -2.35
C ARG A 289 -36.64 29.24 -2.00
N ASP A 290 -36.34 28.31 -2.92
CA ASP A 290 -36.54 26.88 -2.80
C ASP A 290 -35.69 26.12 -3.84
N GLU A 291 -35.78 24.79 -3.82
CA GLU A 291 -34.97 23.86 -4.60
C GLU A 291 -35.33 23.77 -6.10
N LYS A 292 -36.44 24.39 -6.55
CA LYS A 292 -37.03 24.12 -7.87
C LYS A 292 -36.12 24.46 -9.04
N ASP A 293 -35.55 25.66 -9.01
CA ASP A 293 -34.68 26.15 -10.09
C ASP A 293 -33.41 25.29 -10.20
N PHE A 294 -32.90 24.80 -9.06
CA PHE A 294 -31.74 23.92 -9.01
C PHE A 294 -32.06 22.54 -9.60
N ILE A 295 -33.23 21.98 -9.30
CA ILE A 295 -33.65 20.69 -9.87
C ILE A 295 -33.84 20.79 -11.38
N GLU A 296 -34.41 21.89 -11.88
CA GLU A 296 -34.57 22.10 -13.32
C GLU A 296 -33.20 22.19 -14.02
N GLN A 297 -32.25 22.94 -13.44
CA GLN A 297 -30.88 23.02 -13.94
C GLN A 297 -30.22 21.63 -13.95
N LEU A 298 -30.26 20.90 -12.84
CA LEU A 298 -29.68 19.56 -12.74
C LEU A 298 -30.28 18.58 -13.75
N LYS A 299 -31.60 18.60 -13.95
CA LYS A 299 -32.25 17.77 -14.98
C LYS A 299 -31.73 18.08 -16.38
N ASN A 300 -31.53 19.36 -16.69
CA ASN A 300 -30.97 19.77 -17.98
C ASN A 300 -29.50 19.36 -18.11
N ASP A 301 -28.70 19.50 -17.05
CA ASP A 301 -27.28 19.17 -17.06
C ASP A 301 -27.04 17.65 -17.20
N ILE A 302 -27.85 16.83 -16.51
CA ILE A 302 -27.81 15.36 -16.59
C ILE A 302 -27.92 14.86 -18.04
N GLN A 303 -28.77 15.51 -18.86
CA GLN A 303 -28.95 15.14 -20.26
C GLN A 303 -27.70 15.33 -21.13
N SER A 304 -26.68 16.04 -20.63
CA SER A 304 -25.47 16.35 -21.39
C SER A 304 -24.28 15.43 -21.08
N TYR A 305 -24.31 14.68 -19.96
CA TYR A 305 -23.14 13.91 -19.51
C TYR A 305 -22.85 12.63 -20.30
N TYR A 306 -23.75 12.18 -21.18
CA TYR A 306 -23.48 11.06 -22.11
C TYR A 306 -22.26 11.31 -23.03
N LYS A 307 -21.79 12.56 -23.11
CA LYS A 307 -20.56 12.93 -23.83
C LYS A 307 -19.32 12.32 -23.18
N TYR A 308 -19.36 12.01 -21.89
CA TYR A 308 -18.25 11.44 -21.13
C TYR A 308 -18.36 9.92 -21.08
N LYS A 309 -17.76 9.24 -22.07
CA LYS A 309 -17.84 7.77 -22.20
C LYS A 309 -17.24 6.99 -21.03
N PHE A 310 -16.39 7.62 -20.22
CA PHE A 310 -15.78 6.99 -19.03
C PHE A 310 -16.67 7.08 -17.78
N LEU A 311 -17.76 7.85 -17.83
CA LEU A 311 -18.62 8.10 -16.68
C LEU A 311 -19.34 6.82 -16.22
N LYS A 312 -19.16 6.49 -14.95
CA LYS A 312 -19.84 5.40 -14.23
C LYS A 312 -20.76 5.94 -13.14
N ASP A 313 -20.32 6.97 -12.43
CA ASP A 313 -21.04 7.57 -11.31
C ASP A 313 -21.03 9.11 -11.40
N LEU A 314 -22.22 9.71 -11.41
CA LEU A 314 -22.44 11.13 -11.25
C LEU A 314 -22.91 11.40 -9.82
N LEU A 315 -22.07 12.06 -9.03
CA LEU A 315 -22.39 12.50 -7.68
C LEU A 315 -22.84 13.97 -7.73
N ILE A 316 -24.05 14.27 -7.30
CA ILE A 316 -24.57 15.64 -7.23
C ILE A 316 -24.57 16.05 -5.77
N PHE A 317 -23.76 17.05 -5.42
CA PHE A 317 -23.71 17.60 -4.07
C PHE A 317 -24.43 18.95 -4.02
N VAL A 318 -25.42 19.05 -3.13
CA VAL A 318 -26.18 20.28 -2.87
C VAL A 318 -25.87 20.75 -1.47
N TYR A 319 -25.24 21.91 -1.33
CA TYR A 319 -24.99 22.54 -0.05
C TYR A 319 -26.07 23.58 0.27
N ASP A 320 -26.81 23.37 1.35
CA ASP A 320 -27.92 24.21 1.81
C ASP A 320 -27.70 24.66 3.26
N PRO A 321 -26.73 25.58 3.50
CA PRO A 321 -26.38 26.01 4.86
C PRO A 321 -27.50 26.73 5.61
N GLN A 322 -28.57 27.12 4.90
CA GLN A 322 -29.73 27.81 5.46
C GLN A 322 -30.96 26.91 5.58
N ASN A 323 -30.84 25.62 5.21
CA ASN A 323 -31.90 24.62 5.29
C ASN A 323 -33.20 25.09 4.61
N LYS A 324 -33.08 25.61 3.39
CA LYS A 324 -34.15 26.15 2.56
C LYS A 324 -34.86 25.10 1.69
N THR A 325 -34.24 23.95 1.51
CA THR A 325 -34.83 22.80 0.83
C THR A 325 -36.11 22.41 1.55
N ARG A 326 -37.26 22.54 0.89
CA ARG A 326 -38.56 22.26 1.50
C ARG A 326 -38.86 20.78 1.54
N ASP A 327 -38.52 20.08 0.47
CA ASP A 327 -38.69 18.64 0.37
C ASP A 327 -37.46 18.02 -0.32
N ILE A 328 -36.64 17.34 0.49
CA ILE A 328 -35.43 16.66 0.03
C ILE A 328 -35.73 15.55 -0.99
N GLN A 329 -36.96 15.01 -0.99
CA GLN A 329 -37.36 13.98 -1.94
C GLN A 329 -37.32 14.49 -3.39
N ASN A 330 -37.57 15.77 -3.60
CA ASN A 330 -37.50 16.40 -4.93
C ASN A 330 -36.09 16.27 -5.56
N PHE A 331 -35.03 16.30 -4.73
CA PHE A 331 -33.67 16.01 -5.17
C PHE A 331 -33.43 14.50 -5.35
N TYR A 332 -33.92 13.70 -4.40
CA TYR A 332 -33.71 12.26 -4.43
C TYR A 332 -34.42 11.53 -5.57
N ASP A 333 -35.46 12.13 -6.16
CA ASP A 333 -36.09 11.65 -7.39
C ASP A 333 -35.14 11.63 -8.60
N LEU A 334 -33.99 12.32 -8.52
CA LEU A 334 -32.93 12.26 -9.54
C LEU A 334 -32.00 11.04 -9.38
N ASN A 335 -32.06 10.32 -8.25
CA ASN A 335 -31.21 9.16 -7.99
C ASN A 335 -31.53 7.98 -8.92
N GLY A 336 -30.53 7.14 -9.16
CA GLY A 336 -30.70 5.87 -9.86
C GLY A 336 -29.85 5.77 -11.12
N THR A 337 -30.00 4.66 -11.84
CA THR A 337 -29.24 4.42 -13.06
C THR A 337 -29.92 5.11 -14.25
N GLN A 338 -29.14 5.87 -15.02
CA GLN A 338 -29.55 6.48 -16.28
C GLN A 338 -28.80 5.83 -17.44
N GLU A 339 -29.46 5.74 -18.60
CA GLU A 339 -28.85 5.33 -19.86
C GLU A 339 -29.25 6.33 -20.94
N ILE A 340 -28.26 7.07 -21.46
CA ILE A 340 -28.47 8.13 -22.46
C ILE A 340 -27.42 7.95 -23.55
N ASN A 341 -27.85 7.84 -24.82
CA ASN A 341 -26.95 7.67 -25.97
C ASN A 341 -25.84 6.62 -25.74
N GLU A 342 -26.25 5.44 -25.29
CA GLU A 342 -25.40 4.26 -25.01
C GLU A 342 -24.39 4.43 -23.87
N VAL A 343 -24.50 5.51 -23.07
CA VAL A 343 -23.73 5.67 -21.84
C VAL A 343 -24.62 5.42 -20.64
N ARG A 344 -24.24 4.43 -19.83
CA ARG A 344 -24.94 4.04 -18.61
C ARG A 344 -24.15 4.47 -17.39
N PHE A 345 -24.76 5.26 -16.51
CA PHE A 345 -24.14 5.75 -15.28
C PHE A 345 -25.16 5.85 -14.14
N ASN A 346 -24.68 5.80 -12.90
CA ASN A 346 -25.51 5.96 -11.71
C ASN A 346 -25.48 7.39 -11.21
N ILE A 347 -26.63 7.90 -10.79
CA ILE A 347 -26.76 9.21 -10.15
C ILE A 347 -26.98 9.01 -8.66
N LYS A 348 -26.20 9.75 -7.86
CA LYS A 348 -26.39 9.86 -6.41
C LYS A 348 -26.39 11.33 -6.00
N VAL A 349 -27.50 11.78 -5.43
CA VAL A 349 -27.64 13.12 -4.87
C VAL A 349 -27.38 13.08 -3.37
N ILE A 350 -26.56 14.03 -2.89
CA ILE A 350 -26.24 14.25 -1.48
C ILE A 350 -26.60 15.71 -1.17
N VAL A 351 -27.37 15.92 -0.11
CA VAL A 351 -27.74 17.27 0.37
C VAL A 351 -27.11 17.46 1.74
N GLY A 352 -26.26 18.49 1.88
CA GLY A 352 -25.59 18.84 3.13
C GLY A 352 -26.11 20.17 3.68
N ASN A 353 -26.35 20.22 4.99
CA ASN A 353 -26.90 21.40 5.71
C ASN A 353 -25.91 22.01 6.69
#